data_AF-A0A958G234-F1
#
_entry.id   AF-A0A958G234-F1
#
_cell.length_a   1.000
_cell.length_b   1.000
_cell.length_c   1.000
_cell.angle_alpha   90.00
_cell.angle_beta   90.00
_cell.angle_gamma   90.00
#
_symmetry.space_group_name_H-M   'P 1'
#
loop_
_entity.id
_entity.type
_entity.pdbx_description
1 polymer ?
#
loop_
_entity_poly.entity_id
_entity_poly.type
_entity_poly.pdbx_seq_one_letter_code
_entity_poly.pdbx_strand_id
1 'polypeptide(L)'
;VGYRFFPVLFAILIPPLIYLIAHKLTNSLLISMLIALAPAMDNAYLVHNRGAMLEAPQLFFILLSIIFFLHSFYGATANRWLIALGASSACALAIKLNSAAILLLPLVLIFTGRISIWKLVVALISFLTTTVFVWQIHFYLGKQINPTLDSEGTYGISKGFKQIVEQKQAWLPQNLPSSIKEAAAFSARYQGGVPQLDYCKEEENGSSPWLWPFGARTINYRWQRSSQGTSYLYLVANPAAWALGLLGAIGSVILVVRDLIHGRRNAQLILVIVFLLLYLTTWLAPLLLKRVFYLYHYFVPLLFSWILAAIVLGRFKRVPQALFCVIWGPLMLFFFWRLYPLTYYLPVSDGYIQNIAWFDIWDLRCAECRSSYFGSCTALQSGGRRTDPRWSVDIGSLRANYIEQSSGTPVSGPNGIEVVTSSKIQFPINKEFEELSGQVSLHPDSASDLVEIKVIVDGVESWRFTLGTGLDTTSSFKIDLREKNVLILIATKVGEGGRPSAVIWHDFKITRVAQSPASESF
;
A
#
# COMPACT_ATOMS: atom_id res chain seq x y z
N VAL A 1 25.15 0.79 -8.35
CA VAL A 1 24.57 -0.56 -8.54
C VAL A 1 23.92 -1.08 -7.26
N GLY A 2 24.58 -1.05 -6.08
CA GLY A 2 23.95 -0.94 -4.74
C GLY A 2 22.72 -1.83 -4.45
N TYR A 3 21.80 -1.33 -3.62
CA TYR A 3 20.56 -2.01 -3.23
C TYR A 3 19.56 -2.27 -4.38
N ARG A 4 19.82 -1.73 -5.57
CA ARG A 4 18.96 -1.90 -6.76
C ARG A 4 19.31 -3.14 -7.59
N PHE A 5 20.48 -3.74 -7.35
CA PHE A 5 20.98 -4.84 -8.17
C PHE A 5 20.02 -6.04 -8.19
N PHE A 6 19.64 -6.55 -7.01
CA PHE A 6 18.79 -7.74 -6.93
C PHE A 6 17.37 -7.52 -7.48
N PRO A 7 16.64 -6.44 -7.12
CA PRO A 7 15.36 -6.16 -7.76
C PRO A 7 15.44 -6.10 -9.30
N VAL A 8 16.46 -5.42 -9.85
CA VAL A 8 16.68 -5.36 -11.30
C VAL A 8 16.98 -6.73 -11.90
N LEU A 9 17.82 -7.54 -11.24
CA LEU A 9 18.13 -8.90 -11.68
C LEU A 9 16.85 -9.74 -11.80
N PHE A 10 16.00 -9.72 -10.78
CA PHE A 10 14.71 -10.41 -10.83
C PHE A 10 13.79 -9.81 -11.89
N ALA A 11 13.77 -8.49 -12.05
CA ALA A 11 12.98 -7.81 -13.07
C ALA A 11 13.35 -8.23 -14.50
N ILE A 12 14.64 -8.39 -14.79
CA ILE A 12 15.13 -8.84 -16.11
C ILE A 12 14.65 -10.26 -16.44
N LEU A 13 14.47 -11.11 -15.41
CA LEU A 13 14.00 -12.49 -15.58
C LEU A 13 12.48 -12.59 -15.76
N ILE A 14 11.71 -11.54 -15.45
CA ILE A 14 10.24 -11.56 -15.56
C ILE A 14 9.76 -11.77 -17.02
N PRO A 15 10.20 -11.00 -18.03
CA PRO A 15 9.76 -11.22 -19.42
C PRO A 15 10.08 -12.63 -19.96
N PRO A 16 11.30 -13.19 -19.77
CA PRO A 16 11.59 -14.58 -20.16
C PRO A 16 10.67 -15.61 -19.49
N LEU A 17 10.35 -15.44 -18.20
CA LEU A 17 9.46 -16.37 -17.50
C LEU A 17 8.02 -16.28 -18.03
N ILE A 18 7.54 -15.07 -18.31
CA ILE A 18 6.23 -14.84 -18.94
C ILE A 18 6.19 -15.44 -20.35
N TYR A 19 7.26 -15.31 -21.13
CA TYR A 19 7.41 -15.97 -22.43
C TYR A 19 7.24 -17.49 -22.28
N LEU A 20 7.95 -18.13 -21.35
CA LEU A 20 7.87 -19.58 -21.12
C LEU A 20 6.47 -20.03 -20.71
N ILE A 21 5.80 -19.26 -19.85
CA ILE A 21 4.41 -19.53 -19.43
C ILE A 21 3.46 -19.42 -20.62
N ALA A 22 3.52 -18.30 -21.37
CA ALA A 22 2.67 -18.08 -22.53
C ALA A 22 2.90 -19.15 -23.60
N HIS A 23 4.15 -19.57 -23.82
CA HIS A 23 4.49 -20.62 -24.77
C HIS A 23 3.94 -21.96 -24.31
N LYS A 24 4.06 -22.28 -23.02
CA LYS A 24 3.49 -23.51 -22.46
C LYS A 24 1.96 -23.57 -22.58
N LEU A 25 1.29 -22.44 -22.47
CA LEU A 25 -0.18 -22.33 -22.53
C LEU A 25 -0.72 -22.35 -23.97
N THR A 26 0.02 -21.79 -24.92
CA THR A 26 -0.49 -21.51 -26.28
C THR A 26 0.19 -22.31 -27.39
N ASN A 27 1.41 -22.81 -27.15
CA ASN A 27 2.32 -23.39 -28.14
C ASN A 27 2.61 -22.45 -29.34
N SER A 28 2.46 -21.13 -29.17
CA SER A 28 2.70 -20.13 -30.22
C SER A 28 3.86 -19.23 -29.83
N LEU A 29 4.96 -19.26 -30.60
CA LEU A 29 6.11 -18.40 -30.37
C LEU A 29 5.74 -16.93 -30.43
N LEU A 30 4.88 -16.56 -31.39
CA LEU A 30 4.52 -15.19 -31.65
C LEU A 30 3.66 -14.59 -30.51
N ILE A 31 2.62 -15.31 -30.06
CA ILE A 31 1.83 -14.88 -28.90
C ILE A 31 2.73 -14.74 -27.67
N SER A 32 3.64 -15.71 -27.47
CA SER A 32 4.53 -15.71 -26.32
C SER A 32 5.47 -14.51 -26.32
N MET A 33 6.02 -14.14 -27.48
CA MET A 33 6.83 -12.93 -27.63
C MET A 33 6.02 -11.68 -27.36
N LEU A 34 4.82 -11.55 -27.92
CA LEU A 34 3.97 -10.38 -27.68
C LEU A 34 3.63 -10.22 -26.19
N ILE A 35 3.29 -11.30 -25.52
CA ILE A 35 2.92 -11.26 -24.10
C ILE A 35 4.14 -10.94 -23.22
N ALA A 36 5.33 -11.41 -23.59
CA ALA A 36 6.57 -11.07 -22.91
C ALA A 36 7.02 -9.62 -23.17
N LEU A 37 6.64 -9.01 -24.30
CA LEU A 37 6.91 -7.59 -24.56
C LEU A 37 6.15 -6.68 -23.60
N ALA A 38 4.95 -7.05 -23.15
CA ALA A 38 4.13 -6.22 -22.27
C ALA A 38 4.89 -5.75 -20.99
N PRO A 39 5.44 -6.63 -20.12
CA PRO A 39 6.26 -6.22 -18.98
C PRO A 39 7.60 -5.57 -19.38
N ALA A 40 8.18 -5.96 -20.52
CA ALA A 40 9.47 -5.44 -20.98
C ALA A 40 9.39 -3.99 -21.48
N MET A 41 8.20 -3.58 -21.95
CA MET A 41 7.92 -2.26 -22.53
C MET A 41 6.98 -1.42 -21.64
N ASP A 42 6.59 -1.93 -20.46
CA ASP A 42 5.74 -1.18 -19.54
C ASP A 42 6.55 -0.21 -18.67
N ASN A 43 6.33 1.10 -18.86
CA ASN A 43 7.09 2.14 -18.17
C ASN A 43 6.88 2.11 -16.66
N ALA A 44 5.66 1.90 -16.17
CA ALA A 44 5.36 1.78 -14.75
C ALA A 44 6.12 0.61 -14.12
N TYR A 45 6.08 -0.55 -14.78
CA TYR A 45 6.78 -1.76 -14.36
C TYR A 45 8.29 -1.54 -14.31
N LEU A 46 8.88 -0.94 -15.33
CA LEU A 46 10.31 -0.67 -15.40
C LEU A 46 10.78 0.34 -14.35
N VAL A 47 10.07 1.46 -14.18
CA VAL A 47 10.42 2.49 -13.19
C VAL A 47 10.44 1.91 -11.79
N HIS A 48 9.36 1.21 -11.43
CA HIS A 48 9.21 0.65 -10.09
C HIS A 48 10.25 -0.44 -9.80
N ASN A 49 10.43 -1.39 -10.72
CA ASN A 49 11.31 -2.54 -10.51
C ASN A 49 12.81 -2.21 -10.66
N ARG A 50 13.15 -1.02 -11.19
CA ARG A 50 14.52 -0.47 -11.13
C ARG A 50 14.85 0.17 -9.78
N GLY A 51 13.84 0.44 -8.95
CA GLY A 51 14.01 0.87 -7.57
C GLY A 51 14.49 -0.27 -6.66
N ALA A 52 14.83 0.06 -5.41
CA ALA A 52 15.07 -0.93 -4.38
C ALA A 52 13.72 -1.43 -3.81
N MET A 53 12.88 -2.00 -4.69
CA MET A 53 11.50 -2.39 -4.41
C MET A 53 11.38 -3.91 -4.25
N LEU A 54 10.36 -4.35 -3.50
CA LEU A 54 10.12 -5.76 -3.20
C LEU A 54 9.30 -6.47 -4.28
N GLU A 55 8.69 -5.69 -5.18
CA GLU A 55 7.76 -6.14 -6.21
C GLU A 55 8.44 -7.02 -7.27
N ALA A 56 9.67 -6.71 -7.70
CA ALA A 56 10.34 -7.53 -8.71
C ALA A 56 10.67 -8.95 -8.20
N PRO A 57 11.30 -9.12 -7.01
CA PRO A 57 11.44 -10.45 -6.41
C PRO A 57 10.09 -11.17 -6.22
N GLN A 58 9.05 -10.44 -5.79
CA GLN A 58 7.71 -11.02 -5.59
C GLN A 58 7.17 -11.61 -6.90
N LEU A 59 7.15 -10.81 -7.96
CA LEU A 59 6.62 -11.18 -9.28
C LEU A 59 7.42 -12.35 -9.89
N PHE A 60 8.73 -12.35 -9.70
CA PHE A 60 9.59 -13.47 -10.09
C PHE A 60 9.19 -14.79 -9.42
N PHE A 61 9.02 -14.82 -8.09
CA PHE A 61 8.63 -16.06 -7.39
C PHE A 61 7.18 -16.49 -7.68
N ILE A 62 6.28 -15.53 -7.95
CA ILE A 62 4.94 -15.84 -8.48
C ILE A 62 5.04 -16.57 -9.82
N LEU A 63 5.87 -16.07 -10.75
CA LEU A 63 6.06 -16.69 -12.06
C LEU A 63 6.71 -18.08 -11.98
N LEU A 64 7.71 -18.26 -11.10
CA LEU A 64 8.28 -19.58 -10.85
C LEU A 64 7.23 -20.56 -10.33
N SER A 65 6.38 -20.13 -9.39
CA SER A 65 5.28 -20.94 -8.87
C SER A 65 4.33 -21.37 -9.99
N ILE A 66 3.99 -20.45 -10.89
CA ILE A 66 3.16 -20.75 -12.07
C ILE A 66 3.83 -21.75 -13.00
N ILE A 67 5.12 -21.60 -13.29
CA ILE A 67 5.88 -22.53 -14.16
C ILE A 67 5.85 -23.95 -13.57
N PHE A 68 6.17 -24.10 -12.28
CA PHE A 68 6.18 -25.42 -11.63
C PHE A 68 4.77 -26.02 -11.53
N PHE A 69 3.75 -25.19 -11.33
CA PHE A 69 2.35 -25.60 -11.45
C PHE A 69 2.03 -26.12 -12.86
N LEU A 70 2.40 -25.39 -13.92
CA LEU A 70 2.13 -25.81 -15.30
C LEU A 70 2.89 -27.09 -15.70
N HIS A 71 4.11 -27.30 -15.18
CA HIS A 71 4.84 -28.56 -15.35
C HIS A 71 4.09 -29.73 -14.73
N SER A 72 3.56 -29.55 -13.51
CA SER A 72 2.72 -30.54 -12.83
C SER A 72 1.35 -30.73 -13.49
N PHE A 73 0.79 -29.67 -14.08
CA PHE A 73 -0.55 -29.71 -14.70
C PHE A 73 -0.56 -30.44 -16.05
N TYR A 74 0.45 -30.21 -16.90
CA TYR A 74 0.53 -30.79 -18.24
C TYR A 74 1.41 -32.05 -18.33
N GLY A 75 2.36 -32.24 -17.42
CA GLY A 75 3.35 -33.32 -17.47
C GLY A 75 3.17 -34.38 -16.38
N ALA A 76 4.16 -35.26 -16.27
CA ALA A 76 4.23 -36.21 -15.16
C ALA A 76 4.47 -35.46 -13.84
N THR A 77 3.66 -35.76 -12.83
CA THR A 77 3.72 -35.13 -11.50
C THR A 77 4.87 -35.69 -10.68
N ALA A 78 6.09 -35.23 -11.01
CA ALA A 78 7.31 -35.54 -10.27
C ALA A 78 7.39 -34.68 -8.99
N ASN A 79 7.82 -35.29 -7.88
CA ASN A 79 7.93 -34.62 -6.58
C ASN A 79 8.80 -33.35 -6.65
N ARG A 80 9.83 -33.32 -7.51
CA ARG A 80 10.69 -32.14 -7.70
C ARG A 80 9.91 -30.87 -8.08
N TRP A 81 8.85 -30.99 -8.89
CA TRP A 81 8.04 -29.85 -9.29
C TRP A 81 7.12 -29.38 -8.18
N LEU A 82 6.64 -30.30 -7.34
CA LEU A 82 5.81 -29.98 -6.18
C LEU A 82 6.62 -29.33 -5.06
N ILE A 83 7.84 -29.81 -4.83
CA ILE A 83 8.82 -29.17 -3.93
C ILE A 83 9.12 -27.75 -4.43
N ALA A 84 9.46 -27.60 -5.71
CA ALA A 84 9.75 -26.30 -6.30
C ALA A 84 8.55 -25.33 -6.24
N LEU A 85 7.32 -25.83 -6.48
CA LEU A 85 6.08 -25.07 -6.31
C LEU A 85 5.88 -24.61 -4.87
N GLY A 86 6.06 -25.49 -3.89
CA GLY A 86 5.94 -25.16 -2.47
C GLY A 86 6.95 -24.11 -2.04
N ALA A 87 8.23 -24.32 -2.36
CA ALA A 87 9.31 -23.39 -2.02
C ALA A 87 9.14 -22.01 -2.68
N SER A 88 8.84 -21.96 -3.99
CA SER A 88 8.63 -20.68 -4.69
C SER A 88 7.39 -19.93 -4.20
N SER A 89 6.32 -20.65 -3.85
CA SER A 89 5.12 -20.04 -3.25
C SER A 89 5.40 -19.45 -1.87
N ALA A 90 6.20 -20.14 -1.05
CA ALA A 90 6.64 -19.65 0.25
C ALA A 90 7.51 -18.39 0.12
N CYS A 91 8.45 -18.35 -0.83
CA CYS A 91 9.24 -17.16 -1.11
C CYS A 91 8.37 -15.96 -1.54
N ALA A 92 7.41 -16.18 -2.46
CA ALA A 92 6.50 -15.11 -2.90
C ALA A 92 5.65 -14.55 -1.75
N LEU A 93 5.16 -15.43 -0.86
CA LEU A 93 4.38 -15.04 0.32
C LEU A 93 5.21 -14.31 1.36
N ALA A 94 6.44 -14.77 1.61
CA ALA A 94 7.36 -14.16 2.57
C ALA A 94 7.76 -12.73 2.16
N ILE A 95 7.75 -12.43 0.85
CA ILE A 95 7.98 -11.07 0.35
C ILE A 95 6.75 -10.18 0.59
N LYS A 96 5.55 -10.66 0.24
CA LYS A 96 4.31 -9.88 0.41
C LYS A 96 3.07 -10.78 0.50
N LEU A 97 2.18 -10.47 1.43
CA LEU A 97 1.00 -11.28 1.75
C LEU A 97 0.00 -11.40 0.60
N ASN A 98 -0.08 -10.42 -0.30
CA ASN A 98 -0.97 -10.49 -1.47
C ASN A 98 -0.60 -11.60 -2.46
N SER A 99 0.58 -12.21 -2.34
CA SER A 99 0.94 -13.43 -3.06
C SER A 99 0.15 -14.66 -2.61
N ALA A 100 -0.55 -14.62 -1.47
CA ALA A 100 -1.31 -15.76 -0.93
C ALA A 100 -2.32 -16.37 -1.93
N ALA A 101 -2.81 -15.58 -2.90
CA ALA A 101 -3.67 -16.07 -3.97
C ALA A 101 -3.07 -17.27 -4.72
N ILE A 102 -1.75 -17.33 -4.91
CA ILE A 102 -1.10 -18.44 -5.65
C ILE A 102 -1.19 -19.79 -4.92
N LEU A 103 -1.57 -19.81 -3.64
CA LEU A 103 -1.83 -21.04 -2.89
C LEU A 103 -3.05 -21.81 -3.43
N LEU A 104 -3.85 -21.19 -4.31
CA LEU A 104 -4.89 -21.88 -5.09
C LEU A 104 -4.30 -22.89 -6.08
N LEU A 105 -3.07 -22.69 -6.59
CA LEU A 105 -2.46 -23.53 -7.62
C LEU A 105 -2.32 -25.02 -7.21
N PRO A 106 -1.74 -25.37 -6.04
CA PRO A 106 -1.69 -26.77 -5.62
C PRO A 106 -3.08 -27.39 -5.35
N LEU A 107 -4.06 -26.59 -4.91
CA LEU A 107 -5.44 -27.06 -4.72
C LEU A 107 -6.10 -27.45 -6.05
N VAL A 108 -5.83 -26.70 -7.11
CA VAL A 108 -6.30 -27.02 -8.47
C VAL A 108 -5.74 -28.35 -8.95
N LEU A 109 -4.47 -28.67 -8.65
CA LEU A 109 -3.88 -29.95 -9.03
C LEU A 109 -4.60 -31.14 -8.38
N ILE A 110 -5.07 -30.99 -7.14
CA ILE A 110 -5.87 -32.01 -6.46
C ILE A 110 -7.27 -32.09 -7.06
N PHE A 111 -7.95 -30.95 -7.21
CA PHE A 111 -9.32 -30.89 -7.72
C PHE A 111 -9.43 -31.48 -9.13
N THR A 112 -8.39 -31.32 -9.94
CA THR A 112 -8.31 -31.89 -11.30
C THR A 112 -7.83 -33.33 -11.35
N GLY A 113 -7.57 -33.96 -10.20
CA GLY A 113 -7.05 -35.33 -10.10
C GLY A 113 -5.62 -35.50 -10.64
N ARG A 114 -4.88 -34.40 -10.85
CA ARG A 114 -3.49 -34.45 -11.35
C ARG A 114 -2.51 -34.95 -10.29
N ILE A 115 -2.81 -34.69 -9.02
CA ILE A 115 -2.04 -35.20 -7.88
C ILE A 115 -2.96 -35.79 -6.81
N SER A 116 -2.44 -36.73 -6.04
CA SER A 116 -3.10 -37.24 -4.82
C SER A 116 -2.88 -36.28 -3.65
N ILE A 117 -3.66 -36.46 -2.58
CA ILE A 117 -3.50 -35.69 -1.33
C ILE A 117 -2.09 -35.83 -0.72
N TRP A 118 -1.47 -37.01 -0.82
CA TRP A 118 -0.10 -37.24 -0.35
C TRP A 118 0.95 -36.42 -1.11
N LYS A 119 0.72 -36.20 -2.41
CA LYS A 119 1.57 -35.30 -3.21
C LYS A 119 1.36 -33.83 -2.85
N LEU A 120 0.16 -33.42 -2.42
CA LEU A 120 -0.03 -32.09 -1.82
C LEU A 120 0.82 -31.94 -0.55
N VAL A 121 0.86 -32.96 0.30
CA VAL A 121 1.69 -32.93 1.52
C VAL A 121 3.15 -32.65 1.19
N VAL A 122 3.69 -33.17 0.09
CA VAL A 122 5.06 -32.84 -0.37
C VAL A 122 5.22 -31.34 -0.65
N ALA A 123 4.30 -30.73 -1.39
CA ALA A 123 4.33 -29.29 -1.66
C ALA A 123 4.16 -28.47 -0.37
N LEU A 124 3.28 -28.91 0.54
CA LEU A 124 3.03 -28.25 1.82
C LEU A 124 4.25 -28.32 2.75
N ILE A 125 4.90 -29.49 2.87
CA ILE A 125 6.13 -29.64 3.64
C ILE A 125 7.19 -28.68 3.09
N SER A 126 7.41 -28.68 1.76
CA SER A 126 8.37 -27.77 1.16
C SER A 126 8.04 -26.30 1.42
N PHE A 127 6.76 -25.92 1.32
CA PHE A 127 6.30 -24.57 1.62
C PHE A 127 6.61 -24.19 3.08
N LEU A 128 6.20 -25.02 4.04
CA LEU A 128 6.39 -24.78 5.47
C LEU A 128 7.87 -24.72 5.84
N THR A 129 8.69 -25.64 5.33
CA THR A 129 10.14 -25.64 5.55
C THR A 129 10.77 -24.35 5.03
N THR A 130 10.43 -23.91 3.82
CA THR A 130 10.94 -22.65 3.27
C THR A 130 10.46 -21.44 4.09
N THR A 131 9.19 -21.39 4.51
CA THR A 131 8.66 -20.30 5.35
C THR A 131 9.39 -20.23 6.69
N VAL A 132 9.53 -21.37 7.40
CA VAL A 132 10.25 -21.45 8.68
C VAL A 132 11.71 -21.01 8.49
N PHE A 133 12.36 -21.46 7.43
CA PHE A 133 13.75 -21.11 7.14
C PHE A 133 13.94 -19.60 6.90
N VAL A 134 13.05 -18.96 6.12
CA VAL A 134 13.12 -17.51 5.87
C VAL A 134 12.92 -16.71 7.15
N TRP A 135 11.93 -17.06 7.96
CA TRP A 135 11.70 -16.39 9.25
C TRP A 135 12.85 -16.63 10.24
N GLN A 136 13.41 -17.83 10.26
CA GLN A 136 14.57 -18.16 11.07
C GLN A 136 15.78 -17.30 10.67
N ILE A 137 16.03 -17.09 9.37
CA ILE A 137 17.07 -16.16 8.89
C ILE A 137 16.74 -14.73 9.32
N HIS A 138 15.50 -14.27 9.15
CA HIS A 138 15.09 -12.91 9.53
C HIS A 138 15.41 -12.61 11.00
N PHE A 139 14.98 -13.47 11.92
CA PHE A 139 15.27 -13.28 13.35
C PHE A 139 16.73 -13.53 13.71
N TYR A 140 17.42 -14.41 12.98
CA TYR A 140 18.86 -14.58 13.13
C TYR A 140 19.63 -13.31 12.73
N LEU A 141 19.21 -12.57 11.72
CA LEU A 141 19.87 -11.34 11.31
C LEU A 141 19.49 -10.14 12.19
N GLY A 142 18.25 -10.10 12.70
CA GLY A 142 17.72 -9.03 13.56
C GLY A 142 18.20 -9.05 15.02
N LYS A 143 19.51 -9.14 15.27
CA LYS A 143 20.06 -9.26 16.65
C LYS A 143 20.26 -7.93 17.38
N GLN A 144 20.26 -6.81 16.65
CA GLN A 144 20.59 -5.50 17.19
C GLN A 144 19.32 -4.67 17.36
N ILE A 145 19.03 -4.29 18.60
CA ILE A 145 18.04 -3.26 18.91
C ILE A 145 18.77 -1.92 18.89
N ASN A 146 18.22 -0.96 18.16
CA ASN A 146 18.70 0.42 18.22
C ASN A 146 17.81 1.23 19.17
N PRO A 147 18.27 1.54 20.40
CA PRO A 147 17.47 2.25 21.38
C PRO A 147 17.21 3.72 20.99
N THR A 148 17.91 4.26 19.99
CA THR A 148 17.69 5.63 19.52
C THR A 148 16.47 5.76 18.60
N LEU A 149 15.92 4.64 18.12
CA LEU A 149 14.69 4.62 17.33
C LEU A 149 13.45 4.73 18.23
N ASP A 150 12.33 5.09 17.63
CA ASP A 150 11.03 5.14 18.31
C ASP A 150 10.71 3.82 19.03
N SER A 151 10.08 3.93 20.20
CA SER A 151 9.82 2.80 21.10
C SER A 151 11.08 1.99 21.46
N GLU A 152 12.22 2.67 21.61
CA GLU A 152 13.52 2.06 21.90
C GLU A 152 13.93 1.01 20.85
N GLY A 153 13.44 1.13 19.62
CA GLY A 153 13.67 0.15 18.54
C GLY A 153 12.89 -1.17 18.69
N THR A 154 11.92 -1.25 19.62
CA THR A 154 11.14 -2.47 19.90
C THR A 154 9.72 -2.46 19.34
N TYR A 155 9.27 -1.36 18.72
CA TYR A 155 7.98 -1.25 17.98
C TYR A 155 6.76 -1.93 18.64
N GLY A 156 6.57 -1.73 19.94
CA GLY A 156 5.37 -2.18 20.66
C GLY A 156 5.20 -3.70 20.73
N ILE A 157 6.29 -4.46 20.90
CA ILE A 157 6.26 -5.88 21.25
C ILE A 157 5.72 -6.12 22.67
N SER A 158 5.18 -7.32 22.95
CA SER A 158 4.73 -7.68 24.29
C SER A 158 5.87 -7.70 25.32
N LYS A 159 5.55 -7.48 26.61
CA LYS A 159 6.53 -7.50 27.71
C LYS A 159 7.32 -8.81 27.78
N GLY A 160 6.65 -9.95 27.58
CA GLY A 160 7.31 -11.26 27.58
C GLY A 160 8.27 -11.43 26.41
N PHE A 161 7.92 -10.92 25.22
CA PHE A 161 8.83 -10.96 24.08
C PHE A 161 9.99 -9.96 24.21
N LYS A 162 9.76 -8.79 24.83
CA LYS A 162 10.83 -7.81 25.13
C LYS A 162 11.99 -8.48 25.90
N GLN A 163 11.68 -9.29 26.91
CA GLN A 163 12.69 -10.06 27.65
C GLN A 163 13.49 -11.03 26.75
N ILE A 164 12.82 -11.72 25.81
CA ILE A 164 13.48 -12.63 24.85
C ILE A 164 14.44 -11.86 23.94
N VAL A 165 14.05 -10.67 23.47
CA VAL A 165 14.88 -9.83 22.60
C VAL A 165 16.06 -9.24 23.39
N GLU A 166 15.82 -8.74 24.60
CA GLU A 166 16.85 -8.20 25.51
C GLU A 166 17.91 -9.25 25.87
N GLN A 167 17.48 -10.50 26.08
CA GLN A 167 18.38 -11.64 26.30
C GLN A 167 19.10 -12.11 25.02
N LYS A 168 18.85 -11.47 23.87
CA LYS A 168 19.38 -11.85 22.55
C LYS A 168 19.02 -13.29 22.16
N GLN A 169 17.82 -13.73 22.54
CA GLN A 169 17.33 -15.10 22.33
C GLN A 169 16.26 -15.20 21.24
N ALA A 170 15.85 -14.10 20.62
CA ALA A 170 14.78 -14.09 19.60
C ALA A 170 15.09 -14.97 18.36
N TRP A 171 16.37 -15.22 18.09
CA TRP A 171 16.83 -16.09 17.00
C TRP A 171 16.85 -17.57 17.36
N LEU A 172 16.70 -17.96 18.63
CA LEU A 172 16.71 -19.37 19.01
C LEU A 172 15.46 -20.07 18.41
N PRO A 173 15.60 -21.26 17.79
CA PRO A 173 14.47 -21.96 17.16
C PRO A 173 13.28 -22.18 18.10
N GLN A 174 13.55 -22.39 19.40
CA GLN A 174 12.51 -22.53 20.43
C GLN A 174 11.63 -21.28 20.62
N ASN A 175 12.15 -20.10 20.30
CA ASN A 175 11.44 -18.83 20.41
C ASN A 175 10.76 -18.40 19.11
N LEU A 176 11.00 -19.10 18.00
CA LEU A 176 10.44 -18.78 16.69
C LEU A 176 8.90 -18.64 16.69
N PRO A 177 8.11 -19.51 17.35
CA PRO A 177 6.66 -19.35 17.41
C PRO A 177 6.23 -18.02 18.05
N SER A 178 6.91 -17.62 19.14
CA SER A 178 6.68 -16.33 19.79
C SER A 178 7.06 -15.18 18.88
N SER A 179 8.20 -15.26 18.21
CA SER A 179 8.66 -14.23 17.27
C SER A 179 7.70 -14.03 16.09
N ILE A 180 7.19 -15.12 15.50
CA ILE A 180 6.19 -15.06 14.42
C ILE A 180 4.87 -14.49 14.93
N LYS A 181 4.41 -14.88 16.12
CA LYS A 181 3.19 -14.35 16.74
C LYS A 181 3.27 -12.83 16.91
N GLU A 182 4.41 -12.33 17.42
CA GLU A 182 4.63 -10.89 17.59
C GLU A 182 4.71 -10.16 16.25
N ALA A 183 5.40 -10.72 15.25
CA ALA A 183 5.46 -10.15 13.91
C ALA A 183 4.06 -10.06 13.25
N ALA A 184 3.22 -11.08 13.43
CA ALA A 184 1.85 -11.09 12.95
C ALA A 184 0.99 -10.05 13.69
N ALA A 185 1.11 -9.95 15.01
CA ALA A 185 0.39 -8.96 15.82
C ALA A 185 0.82 -7.54 15.45
N PHE A 186 2.11 -7.29 15.27
CA PHE A 186 2.64 -6.03 14.76
C PHE A 186 2.07 -5.71 13.37
N SER A 187 2.11 -6.67 12.45
CA SER A 187 1.57 -6.50 11.10
C SER A 187 0.09 -6.10 11.15
N ALA A 188 -0.73 -6.79 11.95
CA ALA A 188 -2.14 -6.46 12.11
C ALA A 188 -2.36 -5.03 12.63
N ARG A 189 -1.62 -4.62 13.66
CA ARG A 189 -1.68 -3.24 14.20
C ARG A 189 -1.24 -2.20 13.17
N TYR A 190 -0.11 -2.44 12.50
CA TYR A 190 0.41 -1.57 11.46
C TYR A 190 -0.60 -1.38 10.34
N GLN A 191 -1.21 -2.48 9.85
CA GLN A 191 -2.24 -2.44 8.82
C GLN A 191 -3.47 -1.62 9.24
N GLY A 192 -3.88 -1.72 10.51
CA GLY A 192 -4.98 -0.92 11.06
C GLY A 192 -4.65 0.58 11.21
N GLY A 193 -3.36 0.94 11.29
CA GLY A 193 -2.90 2.32 11.39
C GLY A 193 -2.66 3.03 10.05
N VAL A 194 -2.73 2.31 8.91
CA VAL A 194 -2.54 2.94 7.60
C VAL A 194 -3.76 3.83 7.28
N PRO A 195 -3.57 5.12 6.93
CA PRO A 195 -4.68 6.02 6.63
C PRO A 195 -5.48 5.56 5.43
N GLN A 196 -6.73 6.01 5.33
CA GLN A 196 -7.56 5.83 4.15
C GLN A 196 -7.11 6.77 3.03
N LEU A 197 -7.47 6.41 1.79
CA LEU A 197 -7.22 7.23 0.61
C LEU A 197 -8.00 8.55 0.74
N ASP A 198 -7.30 9.69 0.69
CA ASP A 198 -7.90 11.02 0.73
C ASP A 198 -7.49 11.83 -0.50
N TYR A 199 -8.39 11.89 -1.49
CA TYR A 199 -8.16 12.65 -2.72
C TYR A 199 -8.02 14.15 -2.52
N CYS A 200 -8.46 14.70 -1.38
CA CYS A 200 -8.35 16.11 -1.10
C CYS A 200 -7.01 16.49 -0.45
N LYS A 201 -6.20 15.50 -0.06
CA LYS A 201 -4.82 15.74 0.35
C LYS A 201 -3.95 16.04 -0.89
N GLU A 202 -3.30 17.19 -0.91
CA GLU A 202 -2.50 17.69 -2.04
C GLU A 202 -1.40 16.72 -2.50
N GLU A 203 -0.72 16.13 -1.52
CA GLU A 203 0.36 15.15 -1.72
C GLU A 203 -0.12 13.70 -1.74
N GLU A 204 -1.43 13.46 -1.89
CA GLU A 204 -1.94 12.09 -2.01
C GLU A 204 -1.48 11.46 -3.32
N ASN A 205 -0.66 10.41 -3.20
CA ASN A 205 -0.21 9.57 -4.31
C ASN A 205 -1.01 8.26 -4.42
N GLY A 206 -1.94 8.05 -3.49
CA GLY A 206 -2.84 6.91 -3.49
C GLY A 206 -3.74 6.87 -4.73
N SER A 207 -4.16 5.65 -5.06
CA SER A 207 -4.97 5.32 -6.23
C SER A 207 -6.04 4.30 -5.86
N SER A 208 -7.26 4.50 -6.36
CA SER A 208 -8.38 3.58 -6.15
C SER A 208 -8.18 2.29 -6.98
N PRO A 209 -8.32 1.10 -6.36
CA PRO A 209 -8.16 -0.17 -7.06
C PRO A 209 -9.08 -0.36 -8.26
N TRP A 210 -10.27 0.25 -8.24
CA TRP A 210 -11.22 0.19 -9.34
C TRP A 210 -10.69 0.78 -10.64
N LEU A 211 -9.83 1.79 -10.55
CA LEU A 211 -9.32 2.52 -11.72
C LEU A 211 -7.96 2.00 -12.19
N TRP A 212 -7.36 1.05 -11.46
CA TRP A 212 -6.06 0.52 -11.82
C TRP A 212 -6.02 -0.09 -13.22
N PRO A 213 -6.98 -0.89 -13.72
CA PRO A 213 -6.88 -1.43 -15.09
C PRO A 213 -6.66 -0.39 -16.20
N PHE A 214 -6.93 0.90 -15.94
CA PHE A 214 -6.73 2.04 -16.84
C PHE A 214 -5.46 2.86 -16.56
N GLY A 215 -4.61 2.42 -15.63
CA GLY A 215 -3.38 3.12 -15.24
C GLY A 215 -3.63 4.41 -14.44
N ALA A 216 -4.78 4.53 -13.78
CA ALA A 216 -5.16 5.77 -13.11
C ALA A 216 -4.25 6.11 -11.92
N ARG A 217 -4.02 7.41 -11.73
CA ARG A 217 -3.23 8.03 -10.66
C ARG A 217 -1.78 7.52 -10.70
N THR A 218 -1.05 8.06 -11.65
CA THR A 218 0.39 7.87 -11.82
C THR A 218 1.13 8.39 -10.58
N ILE A 219 2.33 7.87 -10.31
CA ILE A 219 3.09 8.22 -9.10
C ILE A 219 4.35 8.97 -9.50
N ASN A 220 4.51 10.18 -9.00
CA ASN A 220 5.77 10.92 -9.09
C ASN A 220 6.70 10.46 -7.97
N TYR A 221 7.75 9.70 -8.30
CA TYR A 221 8.73 9.31 -7.29
C TYR A 221 9.72 10.42 -6.95
N ARG A 222 10.08 11.22 -7.95
CA ARG A 222 11.07 12.28 -7.81
C ARG A 222 11.02 13.19 -9.03
N TRP A 223 11.32 14.45 -8.81
CA TRP A 223 11.69 15.36 -9.89
C TRP A 223 12.86 16.24 -9.48
N GLN A 224 13.54 16.82 -10.47
CA GLN A 224 14.65 17.76 -10.26
C GLN A 224 14.75 18.72 -11.43
N ARG A 225 14.90 20.01 -11.12
CA ARG A 225 15.13 21.06 -12.12
C ARG A 225 16.62 21.16 -12.46
N SER A 226 16.91 21.38 -13.73
CA SER A 226 18.24 21.64 -14.27
C SER A 226 18.17 22.78 -15.31
N SER A 227 19.31 23.24 -15.79
CA SER A 227 19.37 24.21 -16.90
C SER A 227 18.80 23.67 -18.21
N GLN A 228 18.72 22.35 -18.37
CA GLN A 228 18.21 21.68 -19.59
C GLN A 228 16.71 21.35 -19.52
N GLY A 229 16.04 21.64 -18.40
CA GLY A 229 14.64 21.30 -18.15
C GLY A 229 14.44 20.57 -16.82
N THR A 230 13.26 19.98 -16.65
CA THR A 230 12.89 19.25 -15.43
C THR A 230 12.92 17.75 -15.70
N SER A 231 13.72 17.01 -14.96
CA SER A 231 13.73 15.55 -14.97
C SER A 231 12.66 15.03 -14.02
N TYR A 232 11.84 14.10 -14.48
CA TYR A 232 10.82 13.44 -13.65
C TYR A 232 10.99 11.93 -13.68
N LEU A 233 10.80 11.28 -12.53
CA LEU A 233 10.76 9.82 -12.41
C LEU A 233 9.33 9.42 -12.06
N TYR A 234 8.61 8.92 -13.06
CA TYR A 234 7.18 8.74 -12.99
C TYR A 234 6.77 7.30 -13.24
N LEU A 235 5.93 6.74 -12.38
CA LEU A 235 5.26 5.47 -12.60
C LEU A 235 4.02 5.71 -13.46
N VAL A 236 4.13 5.47 -14.77
CA VAL A 236 3.06 5.70 -15.75
C VAL A 236 2.83 4.41 -16.54
N ALA A 237 1.57 3.98 -16.60
CA ALA A 237 1.18 2.78 -17.33
C ALA A 237 1.48 2.92 -18.84
N ASN A 238 1.95 1.84 -19.49
CA ASN A 238 1.94 1.79 -20.95
C ASN A 238 0.51 1.44 -21.42
N PRO A 239 -0.22 2.34 -22.10
CA PRO A 239 -1.62 2.12 -22.46
C PRO A 239 -1.85 0.81 -23.23
N ALA A 240 -0.93 0.45 -24.14
CA ALA A 240 -1.06 -0.76 -24.93
C ALA A 240 -0.86 -2.04 -24.10
N ALA A 241 0.14 -2.05 -23.22
CA ALA A 241 0.39 -3.19 -22.34
C ALA A 241 -0.78 -3.42 -21.37
N TRP A 242 -1.36 -2.35 -20.81
CA TRP A 242 -2.47 -2.44 -19.87
C TRP A 242 -3.78 -2.80 -20.59
N ALA A 243 -4.04 -2.22 -21.75
CA ALA A 243 -5.17 -2.57 -22.60
C ALA A 243 -5.12 -4.05 -23.03
N LEU A 244 -3.94 -4.59 -23.37
CA LEU A 244 -3.79 -6.02 -23.64
C LEU A 244 -4.22 -6.88 -22.45
N GLY A 245 -3.77 -6.53 -21.24
CA GLY A 245 -4.16 -7.22 -20.01
C GLY A 245 -5.66 -7.16 -19.75
N LEU A 246 -6.26 -5.96 -19.85
CA LEU A 246 -7.69 -5.75 -19.66
C LEU A 246 -8.52 -6.54 -20.68
N LEU A 247 -8.16 -6.50 -21.96
CA LEU A 247 -8.81 -7.31 -23.00
C LEU A 247 -8.66 -8.81 -22.74
N GLY A 248 -7.52 -9.25 -22.20
CA GLY A 248 -7.30 -10.62 -21.75
C GLY A 248 -8.24 -11.03 -20.62
N ALA A 249 -8.42 -10.18 -19.61
CA ALA A 249 -9.34 -10.43 -18.50
C ALA A 249 -10.81 -10.49 -18.99
N ILE A 250 -11.25 -9.51 -19.78
CA ILE A 250 -12.62 -9.48 -20.34
C ILE A 250 -12.85 -10.69 -21.25
N GLY A 251 -11.92 -10.97 -22.16
CA GLY A 251 -12.00 -12.12 -23.06
C GLY A 251 -12.06 -13.45 -22.30
N SER A 252 -11.40 -13.56 -21.15
CA SER A 252 -11.44 -14.75 -20.31
C SER A 252 -12.80 -14.96 -19.67
N VAL A 253 -13.47 -13.90 -19.19
CA VAL A 253 -14.85 -13.97 -18.71
C VAL A 253 -15.78 -14.47 -19.82
N ILE A 254 -15.66 -13.92 -21.03
CA ILE A 254 -16.45 -14.35 -22.20
C ILE A 254 -16.20 -15.83 -22.52
N LEU A 255 -14.95 -16.28 -22.51
CA LEU A 255 -14.60 -17.68 -22.76
C LEU A 255 -15.20 -18.61 -21.71
N VAL A 256 -15.14 -18.25 -20.42
CA VAL A 256 -15.72 -19.03 -19.33
C VAL A 256 -17.23 -19.14 -19.50
N VAL A 257 -17.93 -18.02 -19.67
CA VAL A 257 -19.39 -18.00 -19.87
C VAL A 257 -19.79 -18.84 -21.07
N ARG A 258 -19.12 -18.65 -22.21
CA ARG A 258 -19.38 -19.43 -23.43
C ARG A 258 -19.19 -20.92 -23.20
N ASP A 259 -18.05 -21.33 -22.63
CA ASP A 259 -17.73 -22.76 -22.45
C ASP A 259 -18.66 -23.41 -21.42
N LEU A 260 -19.10 -22.69 -20.38
CA LEU A 260 -20.10 -23.15 -19.42
C LEU A 260 -21.48 -23.33 -20.08
N ILE A 261 -21.95 -22.37 -20.87
CA ILE A 261 -23.23 -22.47 -21.60
C ILE A 261 -23.24 -23.68 -22.56
N HIS A 262 -22.12 -23.94 -23.24
CA HIS A 262 -21.99 -25.07 -24.16
C HIS A 262 -21.57 -26.39 -23.46
N GLY A 263 -21.53 -26.43 -22.13
CA GLY A 263 -21.18 -27.64 -21.36
C GLY A 263 -19.75 -28.15 -21.58
N ARG A 264 -18.83 -27.34 -22.09
CA ARG A 264 -17.45 -27.75 -22.40
C ARG A 264 -16.60 -27.77 -21.13
N ARG A 265 -16.25 -28.96 -20.64
CA ARG A 265 -15.36 -29.14 -19.48
C ARG A 265 -14.01 -29.70 -19.92
N ASN A 266 -13.10 -28.82 -20.32
CA ASN A 266 -11.74 -29.19 -20.71
C ASN A 266 -10.69 -28.55 -19.79
N ALA A 267 -9.46 -29.09 -19.83
CA ALA A 267 -8.36 -28.61 -18.99
C ALA A 267 -8.03 -27.12 -19.23
N GLN A 268 -8.24 -26.62 -20.45
CA GLN A 268 -8.01 -25.21 -20.77
C GLN A 268 -9.04 -24.29 -20.10
N LEU A 269 -10.31 -24.69 -20.00
CA LEU A 269 -11.32 -23.93 -19.24
C LEU A 269 -10.90 -23.80 -17.77
N ILE A 270 -10.40 -24.89 -17.18
CA ILE A 270 -9.93 -24.87 -15.78
C ILE A 270 -8.80 -23.86 -15.61
N LEU A 271 -7.84 -23.83 -16.54
CA LEU A 271 -6.76 -22.84 -16.49
C LEU A 271 -7.28 -21.40 -16.60
N VAL A 272 -8.23 -21.13 -17.50
CA VAL A 272 -8.85 -19.79 -17.61
C VAL A 272 -9.52 -19.41 -16.29
N ILE A 273 -10.31 -20.31 -15.69
CA ILE A 273 -10.98 -20.07 -14.41
C ILE A 273 -9.97 -19.78 -13.31
N VAL A 274 -8.90 -20.57 -13.20
CA VAL A 274 -7.91 -20.42 -12.14
C VAL A 274 -7.14 -19.11 -12.27
N PHE A 275 -6.66 -18.75 -13.46
CA PHE A 275 -5.98 -17.48 -13.65
C PHE A 275 -6.94 -16.28 -13.51
N LEU A 276 -8.22 -16.44 -13.86
CA LEU A 276 -9.24 -15.42 -13.62
C LEU A 276 -9.50 -15.24 -12.12
N LEU A 277 -9.57 -16.33 -11.35
CA LEU A 277 -9.68 -16.26 -9.89
C LEU A 277 -8.44 -15.61 -9.26
N LEU A 278 -7.23 -15.92 -9.74
CA LEU A 278 -6.00 -15.25 -9.29
C LEU A 278 -6.02 -13.75 -9.60
N TYR A 279 -6.45 -13.36 -10.80
CA TYR A 279 -6.64 -11.97 -11.18
C TYR A 279 -7.65 -11.26 -10.26
N LEU A 280 -8.85 -11.81 -10.13
CA LEU A 280 -9.94 -11.19 -9.36
C LEU A 280 -9.61 -11.11 -7.87
N THR A 281 -9.05 -12.17 -7.28
CA THR A 281 -8.71 -12.16 -5.84
C THR A 281 -7.62 -11.13 -5.55
N THR A 282 -6.60 -11.00 -6.38
CA THR A 282 -5.53 -10.02 -6.15
C THR A 282 -5.94 -8.59 -6.51
N TRP A 283 -6.86 -8.39 -7.46
CA TRP A 283 -7.36 -7.08 -7.84
C TRP A 283 -8.42 -6.54 -6.87
N LEU A 284 -9.36 -7.40 -6.47
CA LEU A 284 -10.51 -6.99 -5.65
C LEU A 284 -10.23 -7.02 -4.15
N ALA A 285 -9.24 -7.77 -3.66
CA ALA A 285 -8.93 -7.80 -2.23
C ALA A 285 -8.61 -6.41 -1.64
N PRO A 286 -7.84 -5.52 -2.31
CA PRO A 286 -7.66 -4.14 -1.86
C PRO A 286 -8.95 -3.33 -1.68
N LEU A 287 -10.02 -3.63 -2.43
CA LEU A 287 -11.31 -2.94 -2.29
C LEU A 287 -12.02 -3.25 -0.97
N LEU A 288 -11.69 -4.39 -0.36
CA LEU A 288 -12.25 -4.81 0.93
C LEU A 288 -11.51 -4.15 2.11
N LEU A 289 -10.39 -3.46 1.85
CA LEU A 289 -9.51 -2.92 2.86
C LEU A 289 -9.62 -1.39 2.91
N LYS A 290 -9.96 -0.84 4.07
CA LYS A 290 -10.10 0.60 4.30
C LYS A 290 -8.74 1.26 4.56
N ARG A 291 -7.84 1.24 3.59
CA ARG A 291 -6.51 1.88 3.66
C ARG A 291 -6.08 2.42 2.29
N VAL A 292 -5.07 3.29 2.28
CA VAL A 292 -4.47 3.79 1.05
C VAL A 292 -3.71 2.67 0.33
N PHE A 293 -3.96 2.57 -0.97
CA PHE A 293 -3.21 1.73 -1.90
C PHE A 293 -2.68 2.59 -3.04
N TYR A 294 -1.74 2.03 -3.78
CA TYR A 294 -0.99 2.72 -4.82
C TYR A 294 -1.01 1.89 -6.11
N LEU A 295 -0.85 2.55 -7.25
CA LEU A 295 -0.96 1.91 -8.57
C LEU A 295 -0.07 0.66 -8.75
N TYR A 296 1.13 0.62 -8.15
CA TYR A 296 2.02 -0.55 -8.20
C TYR A 296 1.44 -1.81 -7.52
N HIS A 297 0.42 -1.69 -6.66
CA HIS A 297 -0.27 -2.86 -6.11
C HIS A 297 -1.01 -3.66 -7.18
N TYR A 298 -1.33 -3.05 -8.32
CA TYR A 298 -1.93 -3.72 -9.46
C TYR A 298 -0.97 -4.59 -10.26
N PHE A 299 0.35 -4.56 -10.03
CA PHE A 299 1.30 -5.32 -10.84
C PHE A 299 1.10 -6.84 -10.75
N VAL A 300 0.66 -7.36 -9.60
CA VAL A 300 0.32 -8.79 -9.47
C VAL A 300 -0.95 -9.14 -10.27
N PRO A 301 -2.08 -8.41 -10.14
CA PRO A 301 -3.21 -8.57 -11.05
C PRO A 301 -2.85 -8.42 -12.54
N LEU A 302 -2.09 -7.38 -12.88
CA LEU A 302 -1.69 -7.07 -14.26
C LEU A 302 -0.91 -8.24 -14.87
N LEU A 303 -0.01 -8.86 -14.10
CA LEU A 303 0.70 -10.08 -14.48
C LEU A 303 -0.26 -11.20 -14.87
N PHE A 304 -1.27 -11.49 -14.04
CA PHE A 304 -2.27 -12.50 -14.35
C PHE A 304 -3.12 -12.13 -15.56
N SER A 305 -3.43 -10.85 -15.74
CA SER A 305 -4.19 -10.35 -16.89
C SER A 305 -3.45 -10.56 -18.22
N TRP A 306 -2.11 -10.44 -18.24
CA TRP A 306 -1.29 -10.79 -19.40
C TRP A 306 -1.26 -12.30 -19.68
N ILE A 307 -1.20 -13.13 -18.64
CA ILE A 307 -1.32 -14.59 -18.80
C ILE A 307 -2.71 -14.96 -19.37
N LEU A 308 -3.77 -14.32 -18.88
CA LEU A 308 -5.13 -14.47 -19.42
C LEU A 308 -5.19 -14.04 -20.90
N ALA A 309 -4.56 -12.91 -21.26
CA ALA A 309 -4.45 -12.47 -22.65
C ALA A 309 -3.77 -13.54 -23.54
N ALA A 310 -2.71 -14.19 -23.06
CA ALA A 310 -2.07 -15.29 -23.78
C ALA A 310 -3.06 -16.43 -24.06
N ILE A 311 -3.79 -16.88 -23.03
CA ILE A 311 -4.76 -17.98 -23.17
C ILE A 311 -5.88 -17.59 -24.14
N VAL A 312 -6.41 -16.37 -24.03
CA VAL A 312 -7.47 -15.84 -24.91
C VAL A 312 -7.00 -15.82 -26.37
N LEU A 313 -5.84 -15.24 -26.65
CA LEU A 313 -5.27 -15.17 -28.00
C LEU A 313 -4.97 -16.57 -28.56
N GLY A 314 -4.49 -17.49 -27.71
CA GLY A 314 -4.24 -18.87 -28.10
C GLY A 314 -5.49 -19.63 -28.54
N ARG A 315 -6.69 -19.21 -28.10
CA ARG A 315 -7.97 -19.80 -28.53
C ARG A 315 -8.44 -19.31 -29.90
N PHE A 316 -8.08 -18.09 -30.29
CA PHE A 316 -8.49 -17.51 -31.55
C PHE A 316 -7.59 -17.98 -32.70
N LYS A 317 -7.84 -19.20 -33.21
CA LYS A 317 -7.14 -19.74 -34.38
C LYS A 317 -7.49 -19.03 -35.69
N ARG A 318 -8.65 -18.35 -35.75
CA ARG A 318 -9.16 -17.69 -36.96
C ARG A 318 -8.58 -16.29 -37.19
N VAL A 319 -8.10 -15.63 -36.13
CA VAL A 319 -7.46 -14.33 -36.27
C VAL A 319 -6.01 -14.59 -36.67
N PRO A 320 -5.47 -13.95 -37.71
CA PRO A 320 -4.06 -14.04 -38.02
C PRO A 320 -3.27 -13.49 -36.84
N GLN A 321 -2.72 -14.39 -36.00
CA GLN A 321 -1.94 -14.04 -34.81
C GLN A 321 -0.80 -13.08 -35.18
N ALA A 322 -0.24 -13.25 -36.38
CA ALA A 322 0.69 -12.33 -37.03
C ALA A 322 0.19 -10.88 -37.03
N LEU A 323 -1.02 -10.63 -37.52
CA LEU A 323 -1.61 -9.29 -37.59
C LEU A 323 -1.76 -8.67 -36.20
N PHE A 324 -2.25 -9.45 -35.23
CA PHE A 324 -2.40 -8.95 -33.87
C PHE A 324 -1.06 -8.53 -33.27
N CYS A 325 0.00 -9.30 -33.50
CA CYS A 325 1.34 -8.97 -32.99
C CYS A 325 2.00 -7.82 -33.75
N VAL A 326 1.77 -7.71 -35.06
CA VAL A 326 2.24 -6.60 -35.91
C VAL A 326 1.56 -5.29 -35.53
N ILE A 327 0.33 -5.30 -35.02
CA ILE A 327 -0.33 -4.10 -34.53
C ILE A 327 0.12 -3.79 -33.10
N TRP A 328 0.06 -4.78 -32.21
CA TRP A 328 0.15 -4.50 -30.79
C TRP A 328 1.58 -4.31 -30.29
N GLY A 329 2.55 -5.02 -30.89
CA GLY A 329 3.97 -4.86 -30.57
C GLY A 329 4.49 -3.44 -30.85
N PRO A 330 4.33 -2.90 -32.07
CA PRO A 330 4.73 -1.52 -32.39
C PRO A 330 4.03 -0.47 -31.54
N LEU A 331 2.76 -0.69 -31.18
CA LEU A 331 2.03 0.27 -30.36
C LEU A 331 2.51 0.26 -28.89
N MET A 332 2.89 -0.90 -28.32
CA MET A 332 3.62 -0.93 -27.05
C MET A 332 4.95 -0.20 -27.12
N LEU A 333 5.71 -0.40 -28.20
CA LEU A 333 7.00 0.27 -28.42
C LEU A 333 6.82 1.79 -28.56
N PHE A 334 5.81 2.22 -29.30
CA PHE A 334 5.46 3.64 -29.46
C PHE A 334 5.20 4.31 -28.11
N PHE A 335 4.32 3.71 -27.28
CA PHE A 335 4.03 4.24 -25.96
C PHE A 335 5.24 4.20 -25.03
N PHE A 336 6.01 3.12 -25.06
CA PHE A 336 7.26 3.00 -24.31
C PHE A 336 8.22 4.15 -24.64
N TRP A 337 8.44 4.40 -25.94
CA TRP A 337 9.32 5.46 -26.41
C TRP A 337 8.81 6.85 -26.01
N ARG A 338 7.51 7.08 -26.13
CA ARG A 338 6.90 8.37 -25.79
C ARG A 338 6.94 8.66 -24.29
N LEU A 339 7.01 7.64 -23.43
CA LEU A 339 7.14 7.75 -21.97
C LEU A 339 8.58 7.49 -21.48
N TYR A 340 9.52 7.21 -22.38
CA TYR A 340 10.90 6.86 -22.06
C TYR A 340 11.62 7.92 -21.22
N PRO A 341 11.49 9.24 -21.48
CA PRO A 341 12.11 10.26 -20.64
C PRO A 341 11.68 10.20 -19.17
N LEU A 342 10.41 9.89 -18.90
CA LEU A 342 9.87 9.71 -17.54
C LEU A 342 10.38 8.44 -16.86
N THR A 343 10.80 7.46 -17.66
CA THR A 343 11.31 6.16 -17.18
C THR A 343 12.79 6.23 -16.83
N TYR A 344 13.56 6.99 -17.61
CA TYR A 344 15.01 7.10 -17.47
C TYR A 344 15.47 8.44 -16.89
N TYR A 345 14.55 9.23 -16.34
CA TYR A 345 14.83 10.47 -15.63
C TYR A 345 15.52 11.52 -16.51
N LEU A 346 15.17 11.57 -17.79
CA LEU A 346 15.71 12.53 -18.74
C LEU A 346 14.99 13.89 -18.60
N PRO A 347 15.70 15.01 -18.79
CA PRO A 347 15.10 16.33 -18.69
C PRO A 347 14.07 16.56 -19.81
N VAL A 348 12.92 17.10 -19.46
CA VAL A 348 11.83 17.46 -20.38
C VAL A 348 11.26 18.85 -20.04
N SER A 349 10.55 19.45 -20.98
CA SER A 349 9.80 20.69 -20.74
C SER A 349 8.44 20.39 -20.09
N ASP A 350 7.83 21.38 -19.44
CA ASP A 350 6.49 21.20 -18.85
C ASP A 350 5.42 20.99 -19.92
N GLY A 351 5.57 21.63 -21.10
CA GLY A 351 4.70 21.37 -22.25
C GLY A 351 4.78 19.93 -22.75
N TYR A 352 5.92 19.25 -22.57
CA TYR A 352 6.04 17.82 -22.87
C TYR A 352 5.15 16.98 -21.95
N ILE A 353 5.16 17.26 -20.64
CA ILE A 353 4.32 16.58 -19.63
C ILE A 353 2.84 16.76 -19.98
N GLN A 354 2.43 17.99 -20.28
CA GLN A 354 1.05 18.28 -20.71
C GLN A 354 0.66 17.52 -21.99
N ASN A 355 1.57 17.38 -22.95
CA ASN A 355 1.28 16.67 -24.21
C ASN A 355 1.13 15.14 -24.05
N ILE A 356 1.75 14.53 -23.04
CA ILE A 356 1.62 13.08 -22.76
C ILE A 356 0.58 12.73 -21.70
N ALA A 357 -0.03 13.73 -21.07
CA ALA A 357 -1.15 13.55 -20.17
C ALA A 357 -2.43 13.23 -20.98
N TRP A 358 -2.42 12.14 -21.77
CA TRP A 358 -3.51 11.77 -22.67
C TRP A 358 -4.83 11.46 -21.97
N PHE A 359 -4.74 11.05 -20.71
CA PHE A 359 -5.89 10.68 -19.90
C PHE A 359 -5.87 11.46 -18.59
N ASP A 360 -6.93 12.21 -18.31
CA ASP A 360 -7.05 12.99 -17.07
C ASP A 360 -6.95 12.11 -15.82
N ILE A 361 -7.41 10.86 -15.92
CA ILE A 361 -7.34 9.87 -14.83
C ILE A 361 -5.91 9.53 -14.41
N TRP A 362 -4.89 9.82 -15.24
CA TRP A 362 -3.49 9.60 -14.89
C TRP A 362 -2.99 10.62 -13.86
N ASP A 363 -3.60 11.80 -13.79
CA ASP A 363 -3.19 12.90 -12.90
C ASP A 363 -1.68 13.16 -12.99
N LEU A 364 -1.16 13.25 -14.22
CA LEU A 364 0.25 13.51 -14.48
C LEU A 364 0.56 14.99 -14.20
N ARG A 365 1.38 15.27 -13.18
CA ARG A 365 1.65 16.65 -12.73
C ARG A 365 3.05 17.11 -13.13
N CYS A 366 3.17 18.29 -13.72
CA CYS A 366 4.47 18.97 -13.83
C CYS A 366 4.75 19.78 -12.55
N ALA A 367 6.00 20.11 -12.27
CA ALA A 367 6.41 20.77 -11.02
C ALA A 367 5.76 22.16 -10.84
N GLU A 368 5.50 22.89 -11.93
CA GLU A 368 4.91 24.24 -11.92
C GLU A 368 3.44 24.27 -12.41
N CYS A 369 2.88 23.11 -12.78
CA CYS A 369 1.52 23.02 -13.30
C CYS A 369 0.53 22.93 -12.14
N ARG A 370 -0.51 23.78 -12.14
CA ARG A 370 -1.63 23.61 -11.20
C ARG A 370 -2.34 22.28 -11.49
N SER A 371 -2.62 21.50 -10.44
CA SER A 371 -3.43 20.28 -10.57
C SER A 371 -4.85 20.65 -11.00
N SER A 372 -5.34 20.03 -12.06
CA SER A 372 -6.73 20.17 -12.53
C SER A 372 -7.75 19.57 -11.56
N TYR A 373 -7.35 18.63 -10.70
CA TYR A 373 -8.24 17.92 -9.77
C TYR A 373 -8.62 18.73 -8.52
N PHE A 374 -7.78 19.70 -8.12
CA PHE A 374 -7.97 20.47 -6.87
C PHE A 374 -9.23 21.35 -6.87
N GLY A 375 -9.76 21.69 -8.05
CA GLY A 375 -10.98 22.48 -8.17
C GLY A 375 -12.26 21.76 -7.72
N SER A 376 -12.25 20.43 -7.63
CA SER A 376 -13.46 19.65 -7.29
C SER A 376 -13.62 19.40 -5.78
N CYS A 377 -12.53 19.29 -5.02
CA CYS A 377 -12.59 19.20 -3.55
C CYS A 377 -13.12 20.50 -2.93
N THR A 378 -12.89 21.66 -3.55
CA THR A 378 -13.40 22.95 -3.07
C THR A 378 -14.92 23.07 -3.16
N ALA A 379 -15.58 22.36 -4.08
CA ALA A 379 -17.04 22.38 -4.23
C ALA A 379 -17.78 21.40 -3.29
N LEU A 380 -17.19 20.23 -3.01
CA LEU A 380 -17.73 19.21 -2.09
C LEU A 380 -17.51 19.54 -0.59
N GLN A 381 -16.60 20.48 -0.27
CA GLN A 381 -16.27 20.89 1.10
C GLN A 381 -17.20 21.98 1.68
N SER A 382 -18.33 22.28 1.03
CA SER A 382 -19.31 23.26 1.53
C SER A 382 -20.18 22.73 2.69
N GLY A 383 -20.11 21.43 3.04
CA GLY A 383 -20.93 20.83 4.12
C GLY A 383 -20.27 19.76 4.99
N GLY A 384 -18.95 19.53 4.92
CA GLY A 384 -18.26 18.46 5.65
C GLY A 384 -16.93 18.91 6.25
N ARG A 385 -16.51 18.23 7.33
CA ARG A 385 -15.33 18.51 8.16
C ARG A 385 -14.16 19.12 7.38
N ARG A 386 -13.72 20.31 7.80
CA ARG A 386 -12.64 21.06 7.16
C ARG A 386 -11.31 20.73 7.82
N THR A 387 -10.30 20.48 7.00
CA THR A 387 -8.89 20.59 7.34
C THR A 387 -8.34 21.74 6.48
N ASP A 388 -8.23 22.96 7.04
CA ASP A 388 -7.59 24.06 6.32
C ASP A 388 -6.12 24.13 6.75
N PRO A 389 -5.14 23.92 5.85
CA PRO A 389 -3.72 23.98 6.19
C PRO A 389 -3.27 25.38 6.64
N ARG A 390 -4.11 26.43 6.47
CA ARG A 390 -3.86 27.77 7.01
C ARG A 390 -4.25 27.91 8.47
N TRP A 391 -4.95 26.95 9.05
CA TRP A 391 -5.27 27.00 10.48
C TRP A 391 -4.01 26.70 11.29
N SER A 392 -3.55 27.70 12.01
CA SER A 392 -2.50 27.56 13.02
C SER A 392 -3.12 27.77 14.39
N VAL A 393 -3.04 26.75 15.22
CA VAL A 393 -3.43 26.82 16.63
C VAL A 393 -2.17 26.59 17.45
N ASP A 394 -1.85 27.54 18.31
CA ASP A 394 -0.67 27.51 19.15
C ASP A 394 -1.09 27.36 20.63
N ILE A 395 -0.51 26.40 21.36
CA ILE A 395 -0.62 26.25 22.81
C ILE A 395 0.73 26.56 23.42
N GLY A 396 0.89 27.76 23.99
CA GLY A 396 2.21 28.21 24.45
C GLY A 396 3.22 28.18 23.31
N SER A 397 4.19 27.26 23.38
CA SER A 397 5.18 27.05 22.31
C SER A 397 4.90 25.87 21.37
N LEU A 398 3.79 25.14 21.54
CA LEU A 398 3.40 24.04 20.67
C LEU A 398 2.52 24.56 19.53
N ARG A 399 2.89 24.28 18.29
CA ARG A 399 2.09 24.59 17.10
C ARG A 399 1.41 23.35 16.56
N ALA A 400 0.10 23.40 16.39
CA ALA A 400 -0.65 22.32 15.79
C ALA A 400 -0.17 22.08 14.35
N ASN A 401 0.06 20.82 13.98
CA ASN A 401 0.40 20.43 12.61
C ASN A 401 -0.79 19.81 11.86
N TYR A 402 -1.89 19.55 12.56
CA TYR A 402 -3.12 19.05 11.96
C TYR A 402 -4.32 19.49 12.80
N ILE A 403 -5.34 20.03 12.13
CA ILE A 403 -6.61 20.43 12.73
C ILE A 403 -7.73 19.95 11.82
N GLU A 404 -8.64 19.16 12.38
CA GLU A 404 -9.89 18.72 11.75
C GLU A 404 -11.05 19.22 12.61
N GLN A 405 -12.07 19.84 12.02
CA GLN A 405 -13.32 20.13 12.74
C GLN A 405 -14.54 20.10 11.83
N SER A 406 -15.70 19.80 12.42
CA SER A 406 -16.99 19.71 11.71
C SER A 406 -17.43 21.00 11.03
N SER A 407 -17.15 22.15 11.64
CA SER A 407 -17.53 23.46 11.13
C SER A 407 -16.74 24.58 11.82
N GLY A 408 -16.82 25.80 11.29
CA GLY A 408 -16.13 26.97 11.84
C GLY A 408 -14.64 27.05 11.49
N THR A 409 -13.98 28.08 12.01
CA THR A 409 -12.50 28.23 12.06
C THR A 409 -12.09 28.18 13.52
N PRO A 410 -11.04 27.43 13.90
CA PRO A 410 -10.59 27.42 15.29
C PRO A 410 -10.16 28.84 15.65
N VAL A 411 -10.63 29.36 16.78
CA VAL A 411 -10.29 30.70 17.22
C VAL A 411 -9.25 30.57 18.33
N SER A 412 -8.02 30.95 18.01
CA SER A 412 -6.97 31.15 19.03
C SER A 412 -7.21 32.50 19.68
N GLY A 413 -7.57 32.50 20.96
CA GLY A 413 -7.73 33.69 21.78
C GLY A 413 -6.61 33.83 22.81
N PRO A 414 -6.46 35.01 23.44
CA PRO A 414 -5.49 35.22 24.52
C PRO A 414 -5.70 34.28 25.71
N ASN A 415 -6.91 33.74 25.86
CA ASN A 415 -7.29 32.87 26.96
C ASN A 415 -7.31 31.39 26.58
N GLY A 416 -7.01 30.99 25.33
CA GLY A 416 -7.13 29.59 24.94
C GLY A 416 -7.49 29.34 23.49
N ILE A 417 -7.94 28.11 23.21
CA ILE A 417 -8.38 27.65 21.89
C ILE A 417 -9.86 27.32 21.98
N GLU A 418 -10.65 28.02 21.18
CA GLU A 418 -12.04 27.66 20.97
C GLU A 418 -12.16 26.74 19.76
N VAL A 419 -12.73 25.55 19.99
CA VAL A 419 -12.97 24.54 18.97
C VAL A 419 -14.42 24.12 18.97
N VAL A 420 -14.92 23.77 17.79
CA VAL A 420 -16.25 23.21 17.66
C VAL A 420 -16.22 21.71 17.97
N THR A 421 -17.30 21.15 18.52
CA THR A 421 -17.45 19.70 18.72
C THR A 421 -17.26 18.91 17.43
N SER A 422 -16.78 17.67 17.59
CA SER A 422 -16.21 16.85 16.51
C SER A 422 -14.97 17.51 15.91
N SER A 423 -14.06 17.95 16.78
CA SER A 423 -12.74 18.44 16.41
C SER A 423 -11.62 17.51 16.89
N LYS A 424 -10.53 17.53 16.14
CA LYS A 424 -9.29 16.84 16.42
C LYS A 424 -8.13 17.77 16.11
N ILE A 425 -7.33 18.10 17.11
CA ILE A 425 -6.12 18.91 16.97
C ILE A 425 -4.92 18.06 17.35
N GLN A 426 -3.91 18.02 16.49
CA GLN A 426 -2.67 17.30 16.72
C GLN A 426 -1.52 18.29 16.86
N PHE A 427 -0.71 18.08 17.89
CA PHE A 427 0.53 18.81 18.16
C PHE A 427 1.71 17.83 18.07
N PRO A 428 2.73 18.13 17.26
CA PRO A 428 4.02 17.47 17.39
C PRO A 428 4.67 17.97 18.69
N ILE A 429 5.16 17.03 19.49
CA ILE A 429 5.84 17.29 20.75
C ILE A 429 7.27 16.79 20.61
N ASN A 430 8.23 17.53 21.19
CA ASN A 430 9.61 17.09 21.31
C ASN A 430 9.90 16.65 22.75
N LYS A 431 11.03 15.98 22.99
CA LYS A 431 11.43 15.49 24.31
C LYS A 431 11.74 16.60 25.33
N GLU A 432 11.57 17.88 24.97
CA GLU A 432 11.84 19.02 25.86
C GLU A 432 10.64 19.35 26.77
N PHE A 433 9.48 18.73 26.55
CA PHE A 433 8.28 18.95 27.35
C PHE A 433 8.11 17.84 28.39
N GLU A 434 7.96 18.21 29.66
CA GLU A 434 7.72 17.26 30.74
C GLU A 434 6.23 17.04 30.98
N GLU A 435 5.46 18.12 30.92
CA GLU A 435 4.11 18.11 31.45
C GLU A 435 3.26 19.15 30.75
N LEU A 436 2.04 18.76 30.40
CA LEU A 436 0.98 19.66 29.96
C LEU A 436 -0.15 19.63 30.96
N SER A 437 -0.53 20.81 31.44
CA SER A 437 -1.76 21.00 32.20
C SER A 437 -2.61 22.07 31.55
N GLY A 438 -3.92 22.01 31.78
CA GLY A 438 -4.87 22.98 31.25
C GLY A 438 -6.26 22.76 31.81
N GLN A 439 -7.17 23.61 31.40
CA GLN A 439 -8.58 23.50 31.68
C GLN A 439 -9.37 23.40 30.39
N VAL A 440 -10.52 22.75 30.47
CA VAL A 440 -11.46 22.68 29.37
C VAL A 440 -12.85 22.96 29.90
N SER A 441 -13.56 23.85 29.22
CA SER A 441 -14.92 24.26 29.57
C SER A 441 -15.84 24.30 28.36
N LEU A 442 -17.14 24.17 28.61
CA LEU A 442 -18.15 24.41 27.58
C LEU A 442 -18.32 25.92 27.38
N HIS A 443 -18.44 26.35 26.12
CA HIS A 443 -18.84 27.72 25.82
C HIS A 443 -20.21 27.99 26.47
N PRO A 444 -20.47 29.19 27.04
CA PRO A 444 -21.72 29.49 27.74
C PRO A 444 -22.99 29.17 26.92
N ASP A 445 -22.95 29.46 25.61
CA ASP A 445 -24.05 29.19 24.67
C ASP A 445 -24.27 27.70 24.36
N SER A 446 -23.37 26.84 24.80
CA SER A 446 -23.36 25.38 24.58
C SER A 446 -23.68 24.59 25.85
N ALA A 447 -24.15 25.25 26.90
CA ALA A 447 -24.37 24.64 28.21
C ALA A 447 -25.32 23.43 28.18
N SER A 448 -26.22 23.33 27.19
CA SER A 448 -27.21 22.25 27.05
C SER A 448 -26.66 20.92 26.52
N ASP A 449 -25.42 20.88 26.03
CA ASP A 449 -24.89 19.74 25.28
C ASP A 449 -23.95 18.86 26.11
N LEU A 450 -23.97 17.54 25.83
CA LEU A 450 -22.98 16.60 26.37
C LEU A 450 -21.79 16.49 25.40
N VAL A 451 -20.59 16.75 25.90
CA VAL A 451 -19.36 16.72 25.10
C VAL A 451 -18.29 15.86 25.79
N GLU A 452 -17.84 14.82 25.09
CA GLU A 452 -16.72 13.98 25.50
C GLU A 452 -15.41 14.60 25.00
N ILE A 453 -14.47 14.79 25.90
CA ILE A 453 -13.16 15.34 25.62
C ILE A 453 -12.11 14.28 25.94
N LYS A 454 -11.17 14.10 25.01
CA LYS A 454 -10.06 13.16 25.14
C LYS A 454 -8.74 13.86 24.89
N VAL A 455 -7.73 13.44 25.64
CA VAL A 455 -6.34 13.73 25.32
C VAL A 455 -5.61 12.41 25.10
N ILE A 456 -5.04 12.28 23.90
CA ILE A 456 -4.32 11.08 23.45
C ILE A 456 -2.86 11.48 23.25
N VAL A 457 -1.95 10.68 23.80
CA VAL A 457 -0.51 10.88 23.69
C VAL A 457 0.13 9.62 23.12
N ASP A 458 0.83 9.75 21.99
CA ASP A 458 1.39 8.63 21.21
C ASP A 458 0.39 7.49 20.93
N GLY A 459 -0.86 7.86 20.66
CA GLY A 459 -1.94 6.90 20.40
C GLY A 459 -2.56 6.25 21.64
N VAL A 460 -2.10 6.60 22.84
CA VAL A 460 -2.66 6.13 24.12
C VAL A 460 -3.53 7.22 24.75
N GLU A 461 -4.78 6.88 25.08
CA GLU A 461 -5.66 7.78 25.81
C GLU A 461 -5.10 8.03 27.21
N SER A 462 -4.69 9.27 27.47
CA SER A 462 -4.06 9.67 28.72
C SER A 462 -5.05 10.38 29.64
N TRP A 463 -6.10 10.97 29.08
CA TRP A 463 -7.16 11.63 29.85
C TRP A 463 -8.49 11.65 29.09
N ARG A 464 -9.60 11.53 29.82
CA ARG A 464 -10.96 11.60 29.29
C ARG A 464 -11.89 12.28 30.30
N PHE A 465 -12.77 13.15 29.83
CA PHE A 465 -13.83 13.75 30.63
C PHE A 465 -15.09 14.01 29.80
N THR A 466 -16.26 14.09 30.44
CA THR A 466 -17.52 14.44 29.79
C THR A 466 -18.11 15.68 30.45
N LEU A 467 -18.31 16.75 29.68
CA LEU A 467 -18.97 17.98 30.12
C LEU A 467 -20.46 17.94 29.72
N GLY A 468 -21.35 18.55 30.53
CA GLY A 468 -22.76 18.71 30.15
C GLY A 468 -23.65 19.35 31.23
N THR A 469 -24.94 19.56 30.95
CA THR A 469 -25.90 20.16 31.90
C THR A 469 -26.02 19.36 33.19
N GLY A 470 -25.80 20.03 34.32
CA GLY A 470 -25.87 19.41 35.65
C GLY A 470 -24.62 18.63 36.05
N LEU A 471 -23.57 18.65 35.23
CA LEU A 471 -22.21 18.21 35.52
C LEU A 471 -21.28 19.42 35.63
N ASP A 472 -20.05 19.20 36.06
CA ASP A 472 -19.00 20.22 36.03
C ASP A 472 -18.87 20.81 34.61
N THR A 473 -19.05 22.12 34.47
CA THR A 473 -18.90 22.83 33.19
C THR A 473 -17.44 23.07 32.81
N THR A 474 -16.53 22.77 33.73
CA THR A 474 -15.09 22.96 33.60
C THR A 474 -14.38 21.76 34.21
N SER A 475 -13.34 21.25 33.57
CA SER A 475 -12.45 20.25 34.15
C SER A 475 -10.99 20.61 33.89
N SER A 476 -10.15 20.40 34.89
CA SER A 476 -8.69 20.48 34.73
C SER A 476 -8.11 19.13 34.33
N PHE A 477 -7.03 19.14 33.56
CA PHE A 477 -6.24 17.96 33.24
C PHE A 477 -4.75 18.21 33.42
N LYS A 478 -4.00 17.13 33.62
CA LYS A 478 -2.56 17.12 33.83
C LYS A 478 -1.97 15.85 33.23
N ILE A 479 -1.04 15.99 32.29
CA ILE A 479 -0.56 14.89 31.44
C ILE A 479 0.97 14.93 31.36
N ASP A 480 1.59 13.79 31.58
CA ASP A 480 3.04 13.59 31.43
C ASP A 480 3.39 13.50 29.93
N LEU A 481 4.28 14.37 29.48
CA LEU A 481 4.76 14.47 28.10
C LEU A 481 6.19 13.93 27.95
N ARG A 482 6.81 13.43 29.03
CA ARG A 482 8.18 12.90 28.95
C ARG A 482 8.27 11.76 27.95
N GLU A 483 9.21 11.92 27.03
CA GLU A 483 9.52 10.96 25.96
C GLU A 483 8.36 10.74 24.97
N LYS A 484 7.46 11.72 24.83
CA LYS A 484 6.30 11.65 23.92
C LYS A 484 6.53 12.45 22.65
N ASN A 485 5.92 12.00 21.55
CA ASN A 485 6.13 12.58 20.22
C ASN A 485 4.87 13.29 19.68
N VAL A 486 3.68 12.83 20.06
CA VAL A 486 2.42 13.33 19.51
C VAL A 486 1.39 13.51 20.61
N LEU A 487 0.77 14.68 20.64
CA LEU A 487 -0.41 14.98 21.44
C LEU A 487 -1.60 15.23 20.53
N ILE A 488 -2.74 14.64 20.86
CA ILE A 488 -4.00 14.83 20.15
C ILE A 488 -5.08 15.25 21.15
N LEU A 489 -5.69 16.40 20.91
CA LEU A 489 -6.87 16.88 21.61
C LEU A 489 -8.10 16.55 20.77
N ILE A 490 -9.10 15.91 21.37
CA ILE A 490 -10.34 15.54 20.70
C ILE A 490 -11.53 16.05 21.51
N ALA A 491 -12.46 16.72 20.87
CA ALA A 491 -13.77 17.07 21.43
C ALA A 491 -14.87 16.45 20.58
N THR A 492 -15.74 15.63 21.17
CA THR A 492 -16.80 14.90 20.46
C THR A 492 -18.14 15.12 21.15
N LYS A 493 -19.17 15.53 20.41
CA LYS A 493 -20.53 15.62 20.95
C LYS A 493 -21.08 14.21 21.23
N VAL A 494 -21.69 14.01 22.40
CA VAL A 494 -22.32 12.75 22.80
C VAL A 494 -23.80 12.82 22.41
N GLY A 495 -24.22 11.92 21.52
CA GLY A 495 -25.59 11.88 20.97
C GLY A 495 -25.67 12.32 19.50
N GLU A 496 -26.57 11.72 18.73
CA GLU A 496 -26.76 12.02 17.30
C GLU A 496 -27.69 13.22 17.10
N GLY A 497 -27.29 14.18 16.26
CA GLY A 497 -28.24 15.13 15.62
C GLY A 497 -28.36 16.56 16.18
N GLY A 498 -27.42 17.06 16.99
CA GLY A 498 -27.48 18.43 17.52
C GLY A 498 -26.64 19.46 16.73
N ARG A 499 -26.92 20.76 16.94
CA ARG A 499 -26.02 21.84 16.49
C ARG A 499 -24.62 21.65 17.09
N PRO A 500 -23.55 22.05 16.39
CA PRO A 500 -22.20 21.96 16.93
C PRO A 500 -22.09 22.82 18.20
N SER A 501 -21.50 22.27 19.26
CA SER A 501 -21.22 22.99 20.50
C SER A 501 -19.80 23.54 20.45
N ALA A 502 -19.53 24.67 21.11
CA ALA A 502 -18.18 25.19 21.25
C ALA A 502 -17.56 24.72 22.58
N VAL A 503 -16.31 24.29 22.51
CA VAL A 503 -15.47 23.88 23.64
C VAL A 503 -14.29 24.82 23.70
N ILE A 504 -14.03 25.37 24.89
CA ILE A 504 -12.92 26.26 25.14
C ILE A 504 -11.86 25.49 25.90
N TRP A 505 -10.68 25.37 25.33
CA TRP A 505 -9.50 24.89 26.04
C TRP A 505 -8.69 26.09 26.50
N HIS A 506 -8.49 26.27 27.80
CA HIS A 506 -7.87 27.45 28.36
C HIS A 506 -6.86 27.12 29.46
N ASP A 507 -6.14 28.16 29.92
CA ASP A 507 -5.16 28.08 31.01
C ASP A 507 -4.09 27.01 30.83
N PHE A 508 -3.64 26.82 29.59
CA PHE A 508 -2.60 25.86 29.29
C PHE A 508 -1.28 26.26 29.94
N LYS A 509 -0.68 25.34 30.69
CA LYS A 509 0.66 25.45 31.21
C LYS A 509 1.47 24.25 30.75
N ILE A 510 2.52 24.55 29.99
CA ILE A 510 3.50 23.58 29.50
C ILE A 510 4.79 23.75 30.30
N THR A 511 5.19 22.70 31.01
CA THR A 511 6.46 22.67 31.73
C THR A 511 7.51 22.04 30.82
N ARG A 512 8.62 22.75 30.61
CA ARG A 512 9.78 22.23 29.90
C ARG A 512 10.71 21.53 30.87
N VAL A 513 11.44 20.52 30.38
CA VAL A 513 12.57 19.93 31.11
C VAL A 513 13.50 21.08 31.46
N ALA A 514 13.76 21.26 32.76
CA ALA A 514 14.76 22.23 33.19
C ALA A 514 16.06 21.83 32.50
N GLN A 515 16.52 22.64 31.54
CA GLN A 515 17.84 22.45 30.97
C GLN A 515 18.80 22.58 32.14
N SER A 516 19.35 21.45 32.60
CA SER A 516 20.48 21.46 33.53
C SER A 516 21.46 22.44 32.92
N PRO A 517 21.88 23.50 33.63
CA PRO A 517 22.80 24.49 33.09
C PRO A 517 23.97 23.69 32.53
N ALA A 518 24.14 23.75 31.20
CA ALA A 518 25.23 23.07 30.54
C ALA A 518 26.49 23.51 31.28
N SER A 519 27.24 22.55 31.81
CA SER A 519 28.55 22.82 32.36
C SER A 519 29.40 23.38 31.22
N GLU A 520 29.45 24.71 31.10
CA GLU A 520 30.46 25.43 30.35
C GLU A 520 31.80 25.19 31.05
N SER A 521 32.39 24.02 30.82
CA SER A 521 33.80 23.76 31.05
C SER A 521 34.48 23.75 29.68
N PHE A 522 35.04 24.89 29.31
CA PHE A 522 36.13 25.01 28.34
C PHE A 522 37.44 24.50 28.96
#